data_AF-V5C1G2-F1
#
_entry.id   AF-V5C1G2-F1
#
_cell.length_a   1.000
_cell.length_b   1.000
_cell.length_c   1.000
_cell.angle_alpha   90.00
_cell.angle_beta   90.00
_cell.angle_gamma   90.00
#
_symmetry.space_group_name_H-M   'P 1'
#
loop_
_entity.id
_entity.type
_entity.pdbx_description
1 polymer ?
#
loop_
_entity_poly.entity_id
_entity_poly.type
_entity_poly.pdbx_seq_one_letter_code
_entity_poly.pdbx_strand_id
1 'polypeptide(L)'
;MTDKPTELPMLGWREWVALPDLGIAQIKAKIDTGARSSALHVVTLEPYQKGGENWLMFTVQPKQKQGDFLTECHAPVKDRRLVSDSGGHRQLRYVIETQLNFGSHRIQAEITLTNRESMRFRMLLGRTAMNTHFIIDPNASYLQGKPEPINKVNP
;
A
#
# COMPACT_ATOMS: atom_id res chain seq x y z
N MET A 1 4.01 36.20 -18.13
CA MET A 1 3.27 34.92 -18.01
C MET A 1 3.64 34.37 -16.66
N THR A 2 2.74 34.45 -15.68
CA THR A 2 2.97 33.93 -14.34
C THR A 2 2.57 32.46 -14.34
N ASP A 3 3.54 31.56 -14.20
CA ASP A 3 3.27 30.15 -13.92
C ASP A 3 2.41 30.07 -12.67
N LYS A 4 1.16 29.59 -12.81
CA LYS A 4 0.36 29.19 -11.66
C LYS A 4 1.10 28.01 -11.02
N PRO A 5 1.45 28.06 -9.73
CA PRO A 5 1.97 26.88 -9.06
C PRO A 5 0.93 25.76 -9.22
N THR A 6 1.35 24.63 -9.78
CA THR A 6 0.52 23.44 -9.89
C THR A 6 0.15 23.03 -8.47
N GLU A 7 -1.11 23.24 -8.07
CA GLU A 7 -1.59 22.80 -6.76
C GLU A 7 -1.43 21.28 -6.67
N LEU A 8 -0.71 20.83 -5.64
CA LEU A 8 -0.55 19.41 -5.38
C LEU A 8 -1.92 18.80 -5.02
N PRO A 9 -2.25 17.61 -5.54
CA PRO A 9 -3.48 16.92 -5.16
C PRO A 9 -3.56 16.66 -3.66
N MET A 10 -4.77 16.76 -3.10
CA MET A 10 -5.02 16.61 -1.67
C MET A 10 -5.51 15.20 -1.33
N LEU A 11 -4.93 14.59 -0.31
CA LEU A 11 -5.42 13.35 0.30
C LEU A 11 -6.02 13.64 1.68
N GLY A 12 -7.06 12.91 2.06
CA GLY A 12 -7.51 12.85 3.44
C GLY A 12 -6.56 12.02 4.31
N TRP A 13 -6.82 11.94 5.62
CA TRP A 13 -6.04 11.07 6.52
C TRP A 13 -6.22 9.56 6.24
N ARG A 14 -7.23 9.22 5.45
CA ARG A 14 -7.47 7.86 4.92
C ARG A 14 -8.01 7.95 3.50
N GLU A 15 -7.59 7.01 2.67
CA GLU A 15 -7.95 6.93 1.26
C GLU A 15 -8.31 5.50 0.86
N TRP A 16 -9.04 5.37 -0.25
CA TRP A 16 -9.15 4.11 -0.97
C TRP A 16 -7.99 3.97 -1.95
N VAL A 17 -7.42 2.78 -2.01
CA VAL A 17 -6.24 2.48 -2.81
C VAL A 17 -6.47 1.20 -3.59
N ALA A 18 -5.97 1.13 -4.83
CA ALA A 18 -5.84 -0.13 -5.56
C ALA A 18 -4.36 -0.52 -5.66
N LEU A 19 -4.10 -1.84 -5.61
CA LEU A 19 -2.80 -2.46 -5.86
C LEU A 19 -2.99 -3.43 -7.05
N PRO A 20 -3.00 -2.93 -8.29
CA PRO A 20 -3.34 -3.74 -9.46
C PRO A 20 -2.39 -4.93 -9.68
N ASP A 21 -1.09 -4.76 -9.41
CA ASP A 21 -0.11 -5.87 -9.55
C ASP A 21 -0.38 -7.01 -8.57
N LEU A 22 -1.10 -6.72 -7.48
CA LEU A 22 -1.49 -7.68 -6.46
C LEU A 22 -2.95 -8.14 -6.62
N GLY A 23 -3.64 -7.72 -7.68
CA GLY A 23 -5.06 -8.03 -7.91
C GLY A 23 -6.02 -7.40 -6.90
N ILE A 24 -5.58 -6.43 -6.09
CA ILE A 24 -6.41 -5.79 -5.07
C ILE A 24 -7.04 -4.53 -5.66
N ALA A 25 -8.33 -4.61 -6.00
CA ALA A 25 -9.05 -3.48 -6.55
C ALA A 25 -9.26 -2.33 -5.55
N GLN A 26 -9.49 -2.65 -4.26
CA GLN A 26 -9.80 -1.65 -3.24
C GLN A 26 -9.32 -2.11 -1.85
N ILE A 27 -8.51 -1.28 -1.21
CA ILE A 27 -8.11 -1.40 0.19
C ILE A 27 -8.16 -0.03 0.86
N LYS A 28 -8.57 0.02 2.13
CA LYS A 28 -8.49 1.27 2.91
C LYS A 28 -7.06 1.43 3.43
N ALA A 29 -6.43 2.54 3.09
CA ALA A 29 -5.14 2.93 3.63
C ALA A 29 -5.29 4.11 4.59
N LYS A 30 -4.54 4.07 5.69
CA LYS A 30 -4.29 5.27 6.50
C LYS A 30 -3.08 5.99 5.92
N ILE A 31 -3.20 7.30 5.70
CA ILE A 31 -2.05 8.15 5.39
C ILE A 31 -1.34 8.44 6.71
N ASP A 32 -0.10 7.97 6.85
CA ASP A 32 0.64 7.98 8.11
C ASP A 32 1.94 8.77 7.94
N THR A 33 1.85 10.09 8.17
CA THR A 33 3.00 10.99 8.13
C THR A 33 4.04 10.70 9.20
N GLY A 34 3.70 9.94 10.25
CA GLY A 34 4.68 9.46 11.24
C GLY A 34 5.55 8.32 10.72
N ALA A 35 5.05 7.51 9.78
CA ALA A 35 5.76 6.40 9.19
C ALA A 35 6.67 6.82 8.03
N ARG A 36 7.93 6.37 8.02
CA ARG A 36 8.83 6.52 6.86
C ARG A 36 8.39 5.65 5.69
N SER A 37 8.16 4.36 5.97
CA SER A 37 7.85 3.33 4.98
C SER A 37 6.37 2.96 5.02
N SER A 38 5.82 2.60 3.86
CA SER A 38 4.49 2.00 3.77
C SER A 38 4.48 0.57 4.26
N ALA A 39 3.33 0.09 4.72
CA ALA A 39 3.17 -1.27 5.23
C ALA A 39 1.83 -1.87 4.82
N LEU A 40 1.85 -3.14 4.41
CA LEU A 40 0.67 -3.92 4.08
C LEU A 40 0.52 -5.08 5.06
N HIS A 41 -0.69 -5.22 5.59
CA HIS A 41 -1.08 -6.37 6.38
C HIS A 41 -1.15 -7.60 5.49
N VAL A 42 -0.41 -8.63 5.87
CA VAL A 42 -0.49 -9.97 5.30
C VAL A 42 -0.92 -10.97 6.38
N VAL A 43 -1.72 -11.96 5.98
CA VAL A 43 -2.18 -13.05 6.85
C VAL A 43 -1.16 -14.18 6.82
N THR A 44 -0.81 -14.64 5.61
CA THR A 44 0.29 -15.60 5.37
C THR A 44 1.37 -14.97 4.52
N LEU A 45 2.62 -15.45 4.65
CA LEU A 45 3.77 -15.04 3.85
C LEU A 45 4.74 -16.20 3.71
N GLU A 46 4.99 -16.63 2.48
CA GLU A 46 5.83 -17.76 2.13
C GLU A 46 6.81 -17.37 1.02
N PRO A 47 8.12 -17.36 1.30
CA PRO A 47 9.14 -17.14 0.28
C PRO A 47 9.30 -18.37 -0.62
N TYR A 48 9.52 -18.16 -1.91
CA TYR A 48 9.79 -19.24 -2.87
C TYR A 48 10.74 -18.78 -3.99
N GLN A 49 11.19 -19.72 -4.82
CA GLN A 49 12.01 -19.44 -6.00
C GLN A 49 11.19 -19.53 -7.28
N LYS A 50 11.35 -18.57 -8.17
CA LYS A 50 10.74 -18.59 -9.51
C LYS A 50 11.76 -18.08 -10.52
N GLY A 51 12.16 -18.93 -11.48
CA GLY A 51 13.12 -18.55 -12.50
C GLY A 51 14.50 -18.13 -11.96
N GLY A 52 14.91 -18.63 -10.79
CA GLY A 52 16.16 -18.26 -10.12
C GLY A 52 16.09 -16.97 -9.29
N GLU A 53 14.92 -16.34 -9.19
CA GLU A 53 14.68 -15.14 -8.38
C GLU A 53 13.94 -15.47 -7.08
N ASN A 54 14.19 -14.67 -6.04
CA ASN A 54 13.44 -14.73 -4.78
C ASN A 54 12.06 -14.07 -4.95
N TRP A 55 11.00 -14.82 -4.67
CA TRP A 55 9.62 -14.37 -4.71
C TRP A 55 8.91 -14.61 -3.38
N LEU A 56 7.76 -13.96 -3.22
CA LEU A 56 6.86 -14.13 -2.07
C LEU A 56 5.47 -14.49 -2.57
N MET A 57 4.87 -15.53 -1.98
CA MET A 57 3.44 -15.73 -1.97
C MET A 57 2.92 -15.19 -0.64
N PHE A 58 1.85 -14.40 -0.66
CA PHE A 58 1.24 -13.89 0.56
C PHE A 58 -0.25 -13.66 0.37
N THR A 59 -1.00 -13.72 1.46
CA THR A 59 -2.44 -13.46 1.43
C THR A 59 -2.75 -12.13 2.10
N VAL A 60 -3.61 -11.34 1.45
CA VAL A 60 -4.12 -10.07 1.98
C VAL A 60 -5.61 -10.22 2.21
N GLN A 61 -6.12 -9.59 3.28
CA GLN A 61 -7.55 -9.45 3.52
C GLN A 61 -7.95 -7.97 3.31
N PRO A 62 -8.28 -7.51 2.08
CA PRO A 62 -8.51 -6.09 1.81
C PRO A 62 -9.71 -5.50 2.55
N LYS A 63 -10.72 -6.34 2.84
CA LYS A 63 -11.98 -5.96 3.48
C LYS A 63 -12.10 -6.59 4.87
N GLN A 64 -11.95 -5.78 5.92
CA GLN A 64 -12.01 -6.27 7.31
C GLN A 64 -13.31 -6.97 7.72
N LYS A 65 -14.46 -6.59 7.14
CA LYS A 65 -15.77 -7.11 7.55
C LYS A 65 -16.26 -8.30 6.73
N GLN A 66 -15.53 -8.68 5.68
CA GLN A 66 -15.81 -9.89 4.91
C GLN A 66 -14.73 -10.90 5.30
N GLY A 67 -15.00 -11.65 6.37
CA GLY A 67 -14.06 -12.52 7.07
C GLY A 67 -13.25 -13.43 6.14
N ASP A 68 -13.87 -13.87 5.04
CA ASP A 68 -13.31 -14.92 4.19
C ASP A 68 -12.73 -14.42 2.86
N PHE A 69 -12.77 -13.11 2.57
CA PHE A 69 -12.21 -12.59 1.32
C PHE A 69 -10.70 -12.37 1.45
N LEU A 70 -9.94 -13.43 1.15
CA LEU A 70 -8.50 -13.40 0.98
C LEU A 70 -8.13 -13.24 -0.49
N THR A 71 -7.10 -12.44 -0.75
CA THR A 71 -6.47 -12.28 -2.06
C THR A 71 -5.06 -12.84 -1.96
N GLU A 72 -4.80 -13.93 -2.67
CA GLU A 72 -3.46 -14.47 -2.87
C GLU A 72 -2.70 -13.55 -3.83
N CYS A 73 -1.49 -13.17 -3.43
CA CYS A 73 -0.65 -12.20 -4.10
C CYS A 73 0.74 -12.80 -4.30
N HIS A 74 1.37 -12.48 -5.43
CA HIS A 74 2.74 -12.87 -5.73
C HIS A 74 3.57 -11.65 -6.14
N ALA A 75 4.75 -11.50 -5.55
CA ALA A 75 5.67 -10.42 -5.91
C ALA A 75 7.14 -10.84 -5.73
N PRO A 76 8.05 -10.31 -6.55
CA PRO A 76 9.48 -10.49 -6.33
C PRO A 76 9.92 -9.79 -5.03
N VAL A 77 10.91 -10.37 -4.35
CA VAL A 77 11.55 -9.74 -3.20
C VAL A 77 12.41 -8.59 -3.71
N LYS A 78 12.07 -7.35 -3.33
CA LYS A 78 12.88 -6.17 -3.64
C LYS A 78 14.05 -6.03 -2.66
N ASP A 79 13.75 -6.19 -1.36
CA ASP A 79 14.68 -5.95 -0.25
C ASP A 79 14.18 -6.62 1.04
N ARG A 80 15.00 -6.65 2.09
CA ARG A 80 14.58 -6.91 3.47
C ARG A 80 15.06 -5.76 4.36
N ARG A 81 14.13 -5.11 5.05
CA ARG A 81 14.41 -3.90 5.83
C ARG A 81 14.09 -4.09 7.30
N LEU A 82 15.00 -3.66 8.17
CA LEU A 82 14.74 -3.58 9.61
C LEU A 82 13.82 -2.37 9.86
N VAL A 83 12.61 -2.63 10.33
CA VAL A 83 11.60 -1.59 10.60
C VAL A 83 11.35 -1.52 12.10
N SER A 84 11.38 -0.30 12.64
CA SER A 84 10.97 -0.01 14.02
C SER A 84 9.51 0.46 14.05
N ASP A 85 8.73 -0.05 14.99
CA ASP A 85 7.41 0.51 15.30
C ASP A 85 7.48 1.58 16.41
N SER A 86 6.33 2.19 16.71
CA SER A 86 6.23 3.23 17.75
C SER A 86 6.45 2.70 19.16
N GLY A 87 6.42 1.38 19.38
CA GLY A 87 6.74 0.74 20.66
C GLY A 87 8.23 0.45 20.84
N GLY A 88 9.05 0.76 19.82
CA GLY A 88 10.49 0.49 19.83
C GLY A 88 10.86 -0.93 19.40
N HIS A 89 9.89 -1.78 19.07
CA HIS A 89 10.16 -3.12 18.56
C HIS A 89 10.72 -3.04 17.16
N ARG A 90 11.72 -3.87 16.87
CA ARG A 90 12.36 -3.95 15.56
C ARG A 90 12.07 -5.30 14.91
N GLN A 91 11.72 -5.27 13.64
CA GLN A 91 11.42 -6.48 12.87
C GLN A 91 12.04 -6.37 11.47
N LEU A 92 12.70 -7.44 11.02
CA LEU A 92 13.13 -7.55 9.62
C LEU A 92 11.90 -7.92 8.77
N ARG A 93 11.57 -7.07 7.80
CA ARG A 93 10.39 -7.23 6.94
C ARG A 93 10.80 -7.32 5.48
N TYR A 94 10.11 -8.17 4.73
CA TYR A 94 10.22 -8.16 3.28
C TYR A 94 9.68 -6.86 2.71
N VAL A 95 10.34 -6.39 1.65
CA VAL A 95 9.92 -5.26 0.83
C VAL A 95 9.57 -5.77 -0.55
N ILE A 96 8.42 -5.33 -1.04
CA ILE A 96 8.01 -5.46 -2.43
C ILE A 96 7.87 -4.08 -3.05
N GLU A 97 7.96 -4.00 -4.37
CA GLU A 97 7.60 -2.80 -5.13
C GLU A 97 6.31 -3.10 -5.89
N THR A 98 5.35 -2.18 -5.87
CA THR A 98 4.06 -2.33 -6.56
C THR A 98 3.45 -0.98 -6.88
N GLN A 99 2.58 -0.96 -7.89
CA GLN A 99 1.78 0.18 -8.27
C GLN A 99 0.67 0.45 -7.24
N LEU A 100 0.53 1.71 -6.86
CA LEU A 100 -0.55 2.26 -6.06
C LEU A 100 -1.40 3.18 -6.91
N ASN A 101 -2.72 2.98 -6.88
CA ASN A 101 -3.66 3.91 -7.50
C ASN A 101 -4.54 4.62 -6.46
N PHE A 102 -4.64 5.94 -6.56
CA PHE A 102 -5.51 6.81 -5.78
C PHE A 102 -6.31 7.70 -6.74
N GLY A 103 -7.62 7.48 -6.87
CA GLY A 103 -8.40 8.18 -7.91
C GLY A 103 -7.74 8.04 -9.28
N SER A 104 -7.31 9.15 -9.88
CA SER A 104 -6.57 9.20 -11.16
C SER A 104 -5.05 9.08 -11.05
N HIS A 105 -4.47 9.12 -9.84
CA HIS A 105 -3.03 9.08 -9.62
C HIS A 105 -2.52 7.64 -9.55
N ARG A 106 -1.35 7.41 -10.17
CA ARG A 106 -0.65 6.12 -10.18
C ARG A 106 0.80 6.35 -9.82
N ILE A 107 1.29 5.64 -8.80
CA ILE A 107 2.68 5.75 -8.34
C ILE A 107 3.27 4.37 -8.07
N GLN A 108 4.57 4.19 -8.33
CA GLN A 108 5.30 3.04 -7.83
C GLN A 108 5.72 3.30 -6.38
N ALA A 109 5.54 2.31 -5.51
CA ALA A 109 5.99 2.43 -4.13
C ALA A 109 6.54 1.12 -3.58
N GLU A 110 7.50 1.27 -2.68
CA GLU A 110 7.95 0.18 -1.83
C GLU A 110 7.00 0.00 -0.64
N ILE A 111 6.66 -1.26 -0.38
CA ILE A 111 5.76 -1.65 0.71
C ILE A 111 6.41 -2.76 1.52
N THR A 112 6.39 -2.59 2.85
CA THR A 112 6.81 -3.65 3.77
C THR A 112 5.65 -4.60 4.08
N LEU A 113 5.91 -5.90 4.06
CA LEU A 113 4.91 -6.92 4.41
C LEU A 113 5.04 -7.27 5.90
N THR A 114 3.91 -7.28 6.61
CA THR A 114 3.89 -7.57 8.06
C THR A 114 2.54 -8.07 8.53
N ASN A 115 2.52 -8.92 9.55
CA ASN A 115 1.29 -9.19 10.28
C ASN A 115 0.95 -7.96 11.15
N ARG A 116 -0.30 -7.51 11.06
CA ARG A 116 -0.88 -6.32 11.72
C ARG A 116 -2.35 -6.59 12.06
N GLU A 117 -2.68 -7.83 12.40
CA GLU A 117 -4.06 -8.30 12.54
C GLU A 117 -4.89 -7.44 13.49
N SER A 118 -4.30 -7.00 14.61
CA SER A 118 -4.92 -6.14 15.63
C SER A 118 -5.17 -4.69 15.18
N MET A 119 -4.68 -4.28 14.01
CA MET A 119 -4.72 -2.90 13.55
C MET A 119 -5.94 -2.63 12.67
N ARG A 120 -6.54 -1.43 12.85
CA ARG A 120 -7.73 -0.98 12.11
C ARG A 120 -7.51 -0.83 10.60
N PHE A 121 -6.33 -0.48 10.13
CA PHE A 121 -6.07 -0.32 8.70
C PHE A 121 -5.16 -1.44 8.22
N ARG A 122 -5.58 -2.09 7.12
CA ARG A 122 -4.82 -3.15 6.47
C ARG A 122 -3.64 -2.60 5.68
N MET A 123 -3.60 -1.29 5.44
CA MET A 123 -2.49 -0.62 4.79
C MET A 123 -2.16 0.72 5.47
N LEU A 124 -0.87 0.99 5.60
CA LEU A 124 -0.31 2.30 5.94
C LEU A 124 0.47 2.84 4.76
N LEU A 125 0.29 4.12 4.46
CA LEU A 125 1.09 4.86 3.50
C LEU A 125 2.01 5.82 4.22
N GLY A 126 3.30 5.52 4.18
CA GLY A 126 4.33 6.34 4.80
C GLY A 126 4.79 7.47 3.88
N ARG A 127 5.60 8.37 4.43
CA ARG A 127 6.12 9.56 3.74
C ARG A 127 6.85 9.25 2.43
N THR A 128 7.56 8.13 2.33
CA THR A 128 8.35 7.79 1.12
C THR A 128 7.47 7.55 -0.10
N ALA A 129 6.29 6.92 0.08
CA ALA A 129 5.33 6.73 -1.01
C ALA A 129 4.62 8.04 -1.38
N MET A 130 4.61 9.02 -0.50
CA MET A 130 3.88 10.28 -0.64
C MET A 130 4.77 11.44 -1.13
N ASN A 131 6.09 11.23 -1.16
CA ASN A 131 7.06 12.33 -1.20
C ASN A 131 6.87 13.22 -2.45
N THR A 132 6.78 14.53 -2.23
CA THR A 132 6.64 15.59 -3.27
C THR A 132 5.37 15.55 -4.13
N HIS A 133 4.37 14.73 -3.80
CA HIS A 133 3.23 14.52 -4.71
C HIS A 133 1.88 14.97 -4.17
N PHE A 134 1.74 15.20 -2.85
CA PHE A 134 0.42 15.44 -2.24
C PHE A 134 0.44 16.39 -1.04
N ILE A 135 -0.71 17.03 -0.78
CA ILE A 135 -1.05 17.70 0.48
C ILE A 135 -1.97 16.78 1.28
N ILE A 136 -1.84 16.76 2.61
CA ILE A 136 -2.66 15.89 3.48
C ILE A 136 -3.58 16.77 4.33
N ASP A 137 -4.89 16.60 4.17
CA ASP A 137 -5.91 17.18 5.04
C ASP A 137 -6.32 16.16 6.12
N PRO A 138 -5.94 16.39 7.40
CA PRO A 138 -6.27 15.49 8.49
C PRO A 138 -7.77 15.48 8.84
N ASN A 139 -8.55 16.48 8.40
CA ASN A 139 -9.98 16.58 8.67
C ASN A 139 -10.84 15.87 7.60
N ALA A 140 -10.26 15.53 6.46
CA ALA A 140 -10.96 14.91 5.35
C ALA A 140 -10.71 13.40 5.25
N SER A 141 -11.55 12.70 4.49
CA SER A 141 -11.40 11.28 4.16
C SER A 141 -11.86 11.02 2.74
N TYR A 142 -11.14 10.14 2.03
CA TYR A 142 -11.53 9.67 0.71
C TYR A 142 -11.64 10.79 -0.34
N LEU A 143 -10.73 11.76 -0.30
CA LEU A 143 -10.75 12.91 -1.22
C LEU A 143 -10.52 12.48 -2.68
N GLN A 144 -9.89 11.33 -2.89
CA GLN A 144 -9.65 10.76 -4.22
C GLN A 144 -10.75 9.79 -4.68
N GLY A 145 -11.83 9.63 -3.90
CA GLY A 145 -12.90 8.69 -4.19
C GLY A 145 -12.44 7.24 -4.13
N LYS A 146 -13.15 6.35 -4.83
CA LYS A 146 -12.72 4.95 -5.01
C LYS A 146 -11.90 4.85 -6.30
N PRO A 147 -10.80 4.08 -6.31
CA PRO A 147 -10.10 3.77 -7.56
C PRO A 147 -11.05 3.15 -8.58
N GLU A 148 -10.85 3.49 -9.85
CA GLU A 148 -11.55 2.85 -10.96
C GLU A 148 -11.35 1.32 -10.91
N PRO A 149 -12.39 0.54 -11.26
CA PRO A 149 -12.26 -0.91 -11.37
C PRO A 149 -11.08 -1.28 -12.26
N ILE A 150 -10.30 -2.28 -11.87
CA ILE A 150 -9.26 -2.83 -12.73
C ILE A 150 -9.98 -3.39 -13.96
N ASN A 151 -9.88 -2.70 -15.10
CA ASN A 151 -10.27 -3.29 -16.38
C ASN A 151 -9.37 -4.51 -16.56
N LYS A 152 -9.95 -5.71 -16.48
CA LYS A 152 -9.25 -6.93 -16.90
C LYS A 152 -8.92 -6.74 -18.38
N VAL A 153 -7.68 -6.40 -18.69
CA VAL A 153 -7.16 -6.67 -20.02
C VAL A 153 -7.12 -8.19 -20.08
N ASN A 154 -8.07 -8.77 -20.82
CA ASN A 154 -8.04 -10.20 -21.11
C ASN A 154 -6.71 -10.53 -21.79
N PRO A 155 -6.06 -11.66 -21.45
CA PRO A 155 -4.84 -12.10 -22.09
C PRO A 155 -5.01 -12.29 -23.61
#